data_AF-A0A820HU90-F1
#
_entry.id   AF-A0A820HU90-F1
#
_cell.length_a   1.000
_cell.length_b   1.000
_cell.length_c   1.000
_cell.angle_alpha   90.00
_cell.angle_beta   90.00
_cell.angle_gamma   90.00
#
_symmetry.space_group_name_H-M   'P 1'
#
loop_
_entity.id
_entity.type
_entity.pdbx_description
1 polymer ?
#
loop_
_entity_poly.entity_id
_entity_poly.type
_entity_poly.pdbx_seq_one_letter_code
_entity_poly.pdbx_strand_id
1 'polypeptide(L)'
;MKDKINEKGRPRNQRYPFQKQHPQTTTHLLMEYSEHHVPILYGPQIPRRDRDDTRERYSRALLKLFVPWRTVTDLCDINQTWDDALKSRQNRISIRSWKIIENIQLLHE
;
A
#
# COMPACT_ATOMS: atom_id res chain seq x y z
N MET A 1 24.34 39.02 0.20
CA MET A 1 24.84 37.88 0.99
C MET A 1 23.62 37.10 1.47
N LYS A 2 23.48 35.82 1.10
CA LYS A 2 22.41 34.95 1.63
C LYS A 2 22.99 34.18 2.80
N ASP A 3 22.47 34.41 3.99
CA ASP A 3 22.84 33.70 5.21
C ASP A 3 22.61 32.20 5.03
N LYS A 4 23.69 31.41 5.03
CA LYS A 4 23.62 29.96 5.12
C LYS A 4 23.31 29.60 6.56
N ILE A 5 22.06 29.26 6.83
CA ILE A 5 21.65 28.70 8.12
C ILE A 5 22.45 27.40 8.33
N ASN A 6 23.31 27.41 9.33
CA ASN A 6 24.13 26.29 9.75
C ASN A 6 23.24 25.28 10.50
N GLU A 7 22.45 24.50 9.76
CA GLU A 7 21.63 23.43 10.35
C GLU A 7 22.53 22.23 10.76
N LYS A 8 23.20 22.35 11.90
CA LYS A 8 23.86 21.19 12.54
C LYS A 8 22.78 20.28 13.14
N GLY A 9 22.51 19.14 12.51
CA GLY A 9 21.60 18.11 13.01
C GLY A 9 21.13 17.14 11.92
N ARG A 10 20.45 16.05 12.29
CA ARG A 10 19.76 15.19 11.29
C ARG A 10 18.70 16.05 10.58
N PRO A 11 18.68 16.09 9.24
CA PRO A 11 17.68 16.86 8.51
C PRO A 11 16.28 16.40 8.91
N ARG A 12 15.36 17.35 9.05
CA ARG A 12 14.00 17.05 9.48
C ARG A 12 13.28 16.26 8.39
N ASN A 13 12.67 15.15 8.79
CA ASN A 13 11.81 14.35 7.92
C ASN A 13 10.71 15.21 7.29
N GLN A 14 10.38 14.92 6.03
CA GLN A 14 9.27 15.58 5.33
C GLN A 14 7.95 15.25 6.03
N ARG A 15 7.06 16.24 6.10
CA ARG A 15 5.77 16.12 6.79
C ARG A 15 4.64 16.53 5.86
N TYR A 16 3.57 15.76 5.86
CA TYR A 16 2.41 15.95 5.00
C TYR A 16 1.13 16.04 5.84
N PRO A 17 0.26 17.02 5.59
CA PRO A 17 -1.03 17.06 6.24
C PRO A 17 -1.93 15.94 5.69
N PHE A 18 -2.83 15.44 6.54
CA PHE A 18 -3.94 14.65 6.03
C PHE A 18 -4.86 15.51 5.18
N GLN A 19 -5.68 14.87 4.35
CA GLN A 19 -6.74 15.56 3.64
C GLN A 19 -7.72 16.22 4.60
N LYS A 20 -8.36 17.30 4.15
CA LYS A 20 -9.29 18.10 4.97
C LYS A 20 -10.45 17.28 5.54
N GLN A 21 -10.85 16.20 4.86
CA GLN A 21 -11.95 15.32 5.29
C GLN A 21 -11.51 14.24 6.28
N HIS A 22 -10.21 14.10 6.57
CA HIS A 22 -9.71 13.04 7.45
C HIS A 22 -10.01 13.38 8.92
N PRO A 23 -10.50 12.41 9.74
CA PRO A 23 -10.86 12.66 11.14
C PRO A 23 -9.72 13.25 11.99
N GLN A 24 -8.47 12.97 11.62
CA GLN A 24 -7.27 13.41 12.33
C GLN A 24 -6.54 14.59 11.67
N THR A 25 -7.15 15.27 10.70
CA THR A 25 -6.48 16.34 9.93
C THR A 25 -5.97 17.50 10.78
N THR A 26 -6.67 17.83 11.88
CA THR A 26 -6.29 18.93 12.79
C THR A 26 -5.29 18.52 13.86
N THR A 27 -5.17 17.22 14.14
CA THR A 27 -4.41 16.70 15.30
C THR A 27 -3.13 15.96 14.91
N HIS A 28 -3.04 15.44 13.68
CA HIS A 28 -1.93 14.59 13.25
C HIS A 28 -1.36 15.03 11.90
N LEU A 29 -0.10 14.66 11.64
CA LEU A 29 0.58 14.80 10.36
C LEU A 29 1.24 13.47 9.99
N LEU A 30 1.32 13.20 8.69
CA LEU A 30 2.12 12.09 8.16
C LEU A 30 3.58 12.52 8.12
N MET A 31 4.48 11.62 8.48
CA MET A 31 5.92 11.83 8.43
C MET A 31 6.54 10.80 7.50
N GLU A 32 7.31 11.25 6.53
CA GLU A 32 8.07 10.38 5.65
C GLU A 32 9.39 10.02 6.33
N TYR A 33 9.66 8.73 6.46
CA TYR A 33 10.94 8.26 6.99
C TYR A 33 12.07 8.60 6.02
N SER A 34 13.18 9.10 6.53
CA SER A 34 14.38 9.37 5.71
C SER A 34 15.03 8.11 5.16
N GLU A 35 14.69 6.94 5.69
CA GLU A 35 15.24 5.64 5.32
C GLU A 35 14.14 4.70 4.88
N HIS A 36 14.46 3.84 3.92
CA HIS A 36 13.54 2.83 3.42
C HIS A 36 13.37 1.71 4.44
N HIS A 37 12.13 1.39 4.78
CA HIS A 37 11.79 0.29 5.67
C HIS A 37 10.99 -0.75 4.91
N VAL A 38 11.25 -2.03 5.20
CA VAL A 38 10.43 -3.14 4.73
C VAL A 38 9.42 -3.48 5.83
N PRO A 39 8.11 -3.28 5.60
CA PRO A 39 7.12 -3.60 6.62
C PRO A 39 7.05 -5.12 6.83
N ILE A 40 7.07 -5.53 8.10
CA ILE A 40 6.76 -6.92 8.48
C ILE A 40 5.23 -7.01 8.61
N LEU A 41 4.62 -7.86 7.78
CA LEU A 41 3.18 -8.10 7.82
C LEU A 41 2.87 -9.08 8.94
N TYR A 42 2.13 -8.63 9.95
CA TYR A 42 1.62 -9.47 11.02
C TYR A 42 0.21 -9.97 10.70
N GLY A 43 -0.04 -11.26 10.91
CA GLY A 43 -1.35 -11.89 10.73
C GLY A 43 -1.30 -13.14 9.84
N PRO A 44 -2.46 -13.60 9.36
CA PRO A 44 -2.54 -14.74 8.45
C PRO A 44 -1.72 -14.51 7.19
N GLN A 45 -1.08 -15.57 6.70
CA GLN A 45 -0.33 -15.50 5.44
C GLN A 45 -1.23 -15.07 4.27
N ILE A 46 -0.61 -14.39 3.30
CA ILE A 46 -1.27 -14.11 2.03
C ILE A 46 -1.65 -15.47 1.41
N PRO A 47 -2.88 -15.67 0.90
CA PRO A 47 -3.27 -16.96 0.33
C PRO A 47 -2.46 -17.30 -0.94
N ARG A 48 -2.39 -18.58 -1.31
CA ARG A 48 -1.79 -19.00 -2.58
C ARG A 48 -2.63 -18.54 -3.78
N ARG A 49 -1.98 -18.28 -4.93
CA ARG A 49 -2.67 -17.93 -6.18
C ARG A 49 -3.20 -19.14 -6.96
N ASP A 50 -2.53 -20.28 -6.82
CA ASP A 50 -2.68 -21.47 -7.65
C ASP A 50 -3.88 -22.37 -7.30
N ARG A 51 -4.67 -22.00 -6.28
CA ARG A 51 -5.91 -22.71 -5.94
C ARG A 51 -7.13 -21.84 -6.17
N ASP A 52 -8.19 -22.44 -6.70
CA ASP A 52 -9.43 -21.71 -6.98
C ASP A 52 -10.17 -21.35 -5.68
N ASP A 53 -10.10 -22.18 -4.64
CA ASP A 53 -10.73 -21.92 -3.33
C ASP A 53 -10.09 -20.73 -2.58
N THR A 54 -8.87 -20.34 -2.94
CA THR A 54 -8.15 -19.20 -2.37
C THR A 54 -8.16 -17.96 -3.26
N ARG A 55 -8.59 -18.06 -4.53
CA ARG A 55 -8.46 -17.00 -5.54
C ARG A 55 -9.04 -15.66 -5.08
N GLU A 56 -10.29 -15.66 -4.62
CA GLU A 56 -10.96 -14.44 -4.14
C GLU A 56 -10.24 -13.80 -2.95
N ARG A 57 -9.74 -14.63 -2.02
CA ARG A 57 -9.00 -14.14 -0.85
C ARG A 57 -7.63 -13.59 -1.26
N TYR A 58 -6.96 -14.22 -2.22
CA TYR A 58 -5.70 -13.76 -2.79
C TYR A 58 -5.88 -12.41 -3.48
N SER A 59 -6.85 -12.29 -4.38
CA SER A 59 -7.13 -11.05 -5.12
C SER A 59 -7.48 -9.89 -4.19
N ARG A 60 -8.29 -10.16 -3.16
CA ARG A 60 -8.59 -9.20 -2.09
C ARG A 60 -7.35 -8.76 -1.31
N ALA A 61 -6.41 -9.68 -1.03
CA ALA A 61 -5.17 -9.35 -0.33
C ALA A 61 -4.28 -8.43 -1.18
N LEU A 62 -4.11 -8.75 -2.47
CA LEU A 62 -3.30 -7.94 -3.39
C LEU A 62 -3.86 -6.54 -3.57
N LEU A 63 -5.18 -6.42 -3.77
CA LEU A 63 -5.85 -5.12 -3.91
C LEU A 63 -5.61 -4.23 -2.68
N LYS A 64 -5.75 -4.77 -1.46
CA LYS A 64 -5.52 -4.01 -0.22
C LYS A 64 -4.08 -3.53 -0.05
N LEU A 65 -3.11 -4.32 -0.51
CA LEU A 65 -1.68 -4.05 -0.30
C LEU A 65 -1.08 -3.16 -1.40
N PHE A 66 -1.56 -3.28 -2.64
CA PHE A 66 -0.86 -2.73 -3.80
C PHE A 66 -1.67 -1.73 -4.64
N VAL A 67 -2.97 -1.59 -4.41
CA VAL A 67 -3.78 -0.54 -5.03
C VAL A 67 -4.01 0.57 -4.01
N PRO A 68 -3.80 1.86 -4.31
CA PRO A 68 -4.17 2.93 -3.38
C PRO A 68 -5.70 3.03 -3.19
N TRP A 69 -6.16 3.02 -1.95
CA TRP A 69 -7.58 3.07 -1.60
C TRP A 69 -7.85 3.91 -0.35
N ARG A 70 -9.09 4.37 -0.22
CA ARG A 70 -9.65 5.01 0.99
C ARG A 70 -10.92 4.32 1.46
N THR A 71 -11.66 3.78 0.51
CA THR A 71 -12.92 3.06 0.72
C THR A 71 -12.83 1.69 0.06
N VAL A 72 -13.69 0.77 0.46
CA VAL A 72 -13.72 -0.58 -0.12
C VAL A 72 -14.08 -0.53 -1.60
N THR A 73 -14.90 0.42 -2.04
CA THR A 73 -15.30 0.62 -3.44
C THR A 73 -14.13 1.02 -4.35
N ASP A 74 -13.08 1.65 -3.81
CA ASP A 74 -11.86 1.91 -4.59
C ASP A 74 -11.19 0.60 -5.03
N LEU A 75 -11.40 -0.48 -4.28
CA LEU A 75 -10.83 -1.81 -4.50
C LEU A 75 -11.76 -2.76 -5.23
N CYS A 76 -13.04 -2.82 -4.84
CA CYS A 76 -14.01 -3.75 -5.38
C CYS A 76 -15.42 -3.17 -5.32
N ASP A 77 -16.12 -3.17 -6.45
CA ASP A 77 -17.51 -2.72 -6.52
C ASP A 77 -18.47 -3.79 -5.97
N ILE A 78 -19.67 -3.37 -5.56
CA ILE A 78 -20.65 -4.24 -4.88
C ILE A 78 -21.05 -5.47 -5.71
N ASN A 79 -21.11 -5.32 -7.04
CA ASN A 79 -21.51 -6.36 -7.97
C ASN A 79 -20.32 -7.02 -8.68
N GLN A 80 -19.11 -6.91 -8.12
CA GLN A 80 -17.88 -7.41 -8.71
C GLN A 80 -17.22 -8.45 -7.80
N THR A 81 -16.63 -9.49 -8.37
CA THR A 81 -15.76 -10.42 -7.64
C THR A 81 -14.39 -9.76 -7.37
N TRP A 82 -13.67 -10.21 -6.35
CA TRP A 82 -12.33 -9.67 -6.08
C TRP A 82 -11.34 -10.01 -7.19
N ASP A 83 -11.48 -11.17 -7.83
CA ASP A 83 -10.67 -11.56 -8.99
C ASP A 83 -10.88 -10.62 -10.19
N ASP A 84 -12.14 -10.32 -10.54
CA ASP A 84 -12.45 -9.37 -11.60
C ASP A 84 -11.96 -7.96 -11.25
N ALA A 85 -12.09 -7.57 -9.99
CA ALA A 85 -11.63 -6.27 -9.50
C ALA A 85 -10.12 -6.12 -9.60
N LEU A 86 -9.36 -7.18 -9.33
CA LEU A 86 -7.92 -7.20 -9.50
C LEU A 86 -7.54 -7.06 -10.97
N LYS A 87 -8.20 -7.82 -11.87
CA LYS A 87 -7.98 -7.73 -13.32
C LYS A 87 -8.23 -6.31 -13.86
N SER A 88 -9.30 -5.65 -13.43
CA SER A 88 -9.63 -4.30 -13.91
C SER A 88 -8.70 -3.21 -13.36
N ARG A 89 -8.02 -3.46 -12.23
CA ARG A 89 -7.19 -2.47 -11.52
C ARG A 89 -5.68 -2.73 -11.65
N GLN A 90 -5.25 -3.67 -12.51
CA GLN A 90 -3.83 -4.01 -12.69
C GLN A 90 -2.96 -2.82 -13.06
N ASN A 91 -3.49 -1.88 -13.85
CA ASN A 91 -2.81 -0.65 -14.26
C ASN A 91 -2.55 0.34 -13.10
N ARG A 92 -3.22 0.16 -11.96
CA ARG A 92 -2.99 0.96 -10.73
C ARG A 92 -1.86 0.40 -9.88
N ILE A 93 -1.40 -0.82 -10.18
CA ILE A 93 -0.31 -1.49 -9.47
C ILE A 93 1.00 -1.15 -10.20
N SER A 94 1.98 -0.63 -9.45
CA SER A 94 3.27 -0.28 -10.04
C SER A 94 4.04 -1.51 -10.54
N ILE A 95 4.91 -1.33 -11.53
CA ILE A 95 5.79 -2.40 -12.04
C ILE A 95 6.64 -3.01 -10.91
N ARG A 96 7.12 -2.17 -9.98
CA ARG A 96 7.87 -2.65 -8.81
C ARG A 96 7.01 -3.52 -7.89
N SER A 97 5.75 -3.14 -7.68
CA SER A 97 4.80 -3.92 -6.89
C SER A 97 4.50 -5.27 -7.54
N TRP A 98 4.39 -5.34 -8.88
CA TRP A 98 4.21 -6.61 -9.59
C TRP A 98 5.34 -7.61 -9.36
N LYS A 99 6.60 -7.14 -9.35
CA LYS A 99 7.75 -8.00 -8.99
C LYS A 99 7.63 -8.60 -7.58
N ILE A 100 7.08 -7.83 -6.63
CA ILE A 100 6.82 -8.34 -5.28
C ILE A 100 5.69 -9.37 -5.32
N ILE A 101 4.60 -9.08 -6.04
CA ILE A 101 3.43 -9.96 -6.18
C ILE A 101 3.82 -11.32 -6.76
N GLU A 102 4.67 -11.34 -7.79
CA GLU A 102 5.19 -12.56 -8.41
C GLU A 102 5.94 -13.43 -7.39
N ASN A 103 6.71 -12.80 -6.50
CA ASN A 103 7.48 -13.49 -5.47
C ASN A 103 6.64 -13.96 -4.26
N ILE A 104 5.41 -13.47 -4.08
CA ILE A 104 4.55 -13.90 -2.96
C ILE A 104 4.30 -15.42 -3.00
N GLN A 105 4.20 -16.00 -4.19
CA GLN A 105 3.97 -17.44 -4.33
C GLN A 105 5.10 -18.29 -3.75
N LEU A 106 6.34 -17.77 -3.76
CA LEU A 106 7.52 -18.43 -3.17
C LEU A 106 7.41 -18.63 -1.66
N LEU A 107 6.50 -17.92 -0.98
CA LEU A 107 6.24 -18.12 0.46
C LEU A 107 5.49 -19.42 0.76
N HIS A 108 5.06 -20.16 -0.26
CA HIS A 108 4.27 -21.39 -0.15
C HIS A 108 4.91 -22.61 -0.80
N GLU A 109 6.15 -22.45 -1.27
CA GLU A 109 7.02 -23.52 -1.78
C GLU A 109 7.92 -24.03 -0.64
#